data_AF-A0A920HBA9-F1
#
_entry.id   AF-A0A920HBA9-F1
#
_cell.length_a   1.000
_cell.length_b   1.000
_cell.length_c   1.000
_cell.angle_alpha   90.00
_cell.angle_beta   90.00
_cell.angle_gamma   90.00
#
_symmetry.space_group_name_H-M   'P 1'
#
loop_
_entity.id
_entity.type
_entity.pdbx_description
1 polymer ?
#
loop_
_entity_poly.entity_id
_entity_poly.type
_entity_poly.pdbx_seq_one_letter_code
_entity_poly.pdbx_strand_id
1 'polypeptide(L)'
;MRKIFIYKLLSFLVITLNSFQISQQIDKIEIETNDGNIFVGTIIKETDISYTLETANGNKIEISKNSVTSLKKLDAIYIDGKIRRADKNNSLYIFTPSAFPIEHNKSYCRNWCIFFPSYNRGFTNNFSFQIGGLIFPGMAFQDMPYVVSGKFSLPNLGPAQLTTGMMYVSIPSTNFGTGFLFGGGTIGNKFTHASLIYGFGYFRYESDWEFSEQPIMVFASNIRLSNRFALVSEFWLPPEIEDFSVIPFMSSLRFIGRDFSVDFGGFFEIGSVGESVPLPLLNLTYHFD
;
A
#
# COMPACT_ATOMS: atom_id res chain seq x y z
N MET A 1 29.34 8.57 12.99
CA MET A 1 28.44 8.37 11.83
C MET A 1 27.03 7.93 12.25
N ARG A 2 26.87 6.90 13.12
CA ARG A 2 25.57 6.45 13.67
C ARG A 2 24.65 7.56 14.19
N LYS A 3 25.18 8.51 14.98
CA LYS A 3 24.40 9.65 15.51
C LYS A 3 23.85 10.58 14.42
N ILE A 4 24.67 10.90 13.41
CA ILE A 4 24.28 11.80 12.30
C ILE A 4 23.17 11.16 11.44
N PHE A 5 23.24 9.84 11.22
CA PHE A 5 22.18 9.11 10.52
C PHE A 5 20.88 9.05 11.32
N ILE A 6 20.96 8.78 12.63
CA ILE A 6 19.80 8.86 13.53
C ILE A 6 19.17 10.26 13.47
N TYR A 7 19.97 11.33 13.45
CA TYR A 7 19.45 12.69 13.27
C TYR A 7 18.81 12.92 11.89
N LYS A 8 19.34 12.34 10.81
CA LYS A 8 18.74 12.42 9.46
C LYS A 8 17.45 11.59 9.33
N LEU A 9 17.40 10.42 9.96
CA LEU A 9 16.19 9.59 10.04
C LEU A 9 15.12 10.29 10.88
N LEU A 10 15.51 10.88 12.02
CA LEU A 10 14.63 11.71 12.83
C LEU A 10 14.16 12.95 12.08
N SER A 11 15.03 13.63 11.31
CA SER A 11 14.62 14.80 10.55
C SER A 11 13.66 14.44 9.41
N PHE A 12 13.87 13.30 8.74
CA PHE A 12 12.92 12.74 7.78
C PHE A 12 11.58 12.41 8.45
N LEU A 13 11.61 11.77 9.63
CA LEU A 13 10.42 11.48 10.43
C LEU A 13 9.68 12.76 10.83
N VAL A 14 10.40 13.81 11.25
CA VAL A 14 9.82 15.12 11.59
C VAL A 14 9.19 15.79 10.37
N ILE A 15 9.76 15.68 9.17
CA ILE A 15 9.16 16.20 7.94
C ILE A 15 7.86 15.42 7.60
N THR A 16 7.85 14.10 7.77
CA THR A 16 6.62 13.29 7.61
C THR A 16 5.56 13.65 8.65
N LEU A 17 5.96 14.00 9.87
CA LEU A 17 5.06 14.39 10.95
C LEU A 17 4.46 15.79 10.72
N ASN A 18 5.24 16.75 10.21
CA ASN A 18 4.76 18.11 9.93
C ASN A 18 3.81 18.19 8.72
N SER A 19 3.79 17.18 7.85
CA SER A 19 2.86 17.10 6.72
C SER A 19 1.51 16.46 7.08
N PHE A 20 1.29 16.13 8.36
CA PHE A 20 -0.03 15.76 8.87
C PHE A 20 -0.93 17.00 8.98
N GLN A 21 -1.49 17.42 7.85
CA GLN A 21 -2.75 18.15 7.90
C GLN A 21 -3.87 17.17 8.22
N ILE A 22 -4.55 17.40 9.35
CA ILE A 22 -5.85 16.78 9.63
C ILE A 22 -6.84 17.42 8.67
N SER A 23 -6.97 16.83 7.48
CA SER A 23 -8.09 17.15 6.62
C SER A 23 -9.31 16.37 7.11
N GLN A 24 -10.44 17.06 7.25
CA GLN A 24 -11.70 16.45 7.64
C GLN A 24 -12.08 15.41 6.57
N GLN A 25 -12.12 14.13 6.95
CA GLN A 25 -12.65 13.08 6.10
C GLN A 25 -14.15 13.33 5.92
N ILE A 26 -14.61 13.37 4.68
CA ILE A 26 -16.01 13.63 4.35
C ILE A 26 -16.57 12.39 3.66
N ASP A 27 -17.75 11.95 4.08
CA ASP A 27 -18.50 10.92 3.38
C ASP A 27 -18.93 11.46 2.02
N LYS A 28 -18.19 11.05 0.98
CA LYS A 28 -18.51 11.35 -0.42
C LYS A 28 -19.00 10.10 -1.12
N ILE A 29 -19.88 10.31 -2.08
CA ILE A 29 -20.37 9.29 -2.98
C ILE A 29 -19.84 9.60 -4.38
N GLU A 30 -19.39 8.57 -5.06
CA GLU A 30 -19.18 8.54 -6.50
C GLU A 30 -20.37 7.85 -7.16
N ILE A 31 -20.99 8.53 -8.13
CA ILE A 31 -22.04 7.99 -8.99
C ILE A 31 -21.49 7.91 -10.42
N GLU A 32 -21.52 6.73 -11.00
CA GLU A 32 -21.23 6.50 -12.42
C GLU A 32 -22.56 6.23 -13.15
N THR A 33 -22.71 6.82 -14.33
CA THR A 33 -23.92 6.71 -15.15
C THR A 33 -23.71 5.89 -16.41
N ASN A 34 -24.80 5.46 -17.06
CA ASN A 34 -24.80 4.61 -18.27
C ASN A 34 -24.02 5.22 -19.45
N ASP A 35 -23.88 6.55 -19.48
CA ASP A 35 -23.11 7.30 -20.48
C ASP A 35 -21.63 7.48 -20.11
N GLY A 36 -21.18 6.91 -18.99
CA GLY A 36 -19.80 6.97 -18.50
C GLY A 36 -19.45 8.24 -17.72
N ASN A 37 -20.43 9.12 -17.45
CA ASN A 37 -20.19 10.28 -16.59
C ASN A 37 -19.98 9.86 -15.13
N ILE A 38 -19.13 10.62 -14.44
CA ILE A 38 -18.79 10.37 -13.04
C ILE A 38 -19.05 11.64 -12.23
N PHE A 39 -19.92 11.52 -11.23
CA PHE A 39 -20.27 12.59 -10.32
C PHE A 39 -19.77 12.28 -8.91
N VAL A 40 -19.15 13.26 -8.27
CA VAL A 40 -18.66 13.13 -6.90
C VAL A 40 -19.24 14.24 -6.03
N GLY A 41 -19.81 13.86 -4.89
CA GLY A 41 -20.44 14.81 -3.99
C GLY A 41 -21.07 14.14 -2.77
N THR A 42 -22.00 14.86 -2.13
CA THR A 42 -22.81 14.35 -1.03
C THR A 42 -24.25 14.24 -1.50
N ILE A 43 -24.91 13.12 -1.24
CA ILE A 43 -26.34 12.98 -1.55
C ILE A 43 -27.11 13.82 -0.52
N ILE A 44 -27.76 14.88 -0.99
CA ILE A 44 -28.56 15.79 -0.15
C ILE A 44 -30.05 15.47 -0.19
N LYS A 45 -30.48 14.69 -1.19
CA LYS A 45 -31.85 14.20 -1.33
C LYS A 45 -31.85 12.89 -2.10
N GLU A 46 -32.66 11.95 -1.66
CA GLU A 46 -32.96 10.71 -2.37
C GLU A 46 -34.48 10.59 -2.52
N THR A 47 -34.93 10.27 -3.73
CA THR A 47 -36.33 9.95 -4.03
C THR A 47 -36.42 8.54 -4.62
N ASP A 48 -37.63 8.07 -4.95
CA ASP A 48 -37.81 6.76 -5.58
C ASP A 48 -37.19 6.69 -6.99
N ILE A 49 -36.98 7.84 -7.66
CA ILE A 49 -36.53 7.91 -9.05
C ILE A 49 -35.19 8.62 -9.26
N SER A 50 -34.72 9.40 -8.28
CA SER A 50 -33.53 10.23 -8.45
C SER A 50 -32.69 10.40 -7.18
N TYR A 51 -31.41 10.70 -7.38
CA TYR A 51 -30.48 11.22 -6.38
C TYR A 51 -30.21 12.70 -6.68
N THR A 52 -30.23 13.56 -5.65
CA THR A 52 -29.69 14.91 -5.75
C THR A 52 -28.34 14.96 -5.05
N LEU A 53 -27.29 15.19 -5.84
CA LEU A 53 -25.90 15.25 -5.39
C LEU A 53 -25.45 16.72 -5.29
N GLU A 54 -24.87 17.09 -4.16
CA GLU A 54 -24.19 18.37 -3.97
C GLU A 54 -22.68 18.19 -4.15
N THR A 55 -22.12 18.85 -5.17
CA THR A 55 -20.70 18.84 -5.50
C THR A 55 -19.89 19.72 -4.54
N ALA A 56 -18.56 19.62 -4.65
CA ALA A 56 -17.60 20.47 -3.96
C ALA A 56 -17.90 21.98 -4.00
N ASN A 57 -18.38 22.45 -5.14
CA ASN A 57 -18.56 23.87 -5.40
C ASN A 57 -19.97 24.35 -5.03
N GLY A 58 -20.76 23.51 -4.36
CA GLY A 58 -22.16 23.79 -4.01
C GLY A 58 -23.16 23.58 -5.16
N ASN A 59 -22.71 23.12 -6.33
CA ASN A 59 -23.63 22.80 -7.42
C ASN A 59 -24.45 21.57 -7.06
N LYS A 60 -25.76 21.64 -7.28
CA LYS A 60 -26.71 20.55 -7.10
C LYS A 60 -27.00 19.91 -8.44
N ILE A 61 -26.82 18.60 -8.52
CA ILE A 61 -27.00 17.80 -9.73
C ILE A 61 -28.03 16.72 -9.40
N GLU A 62 -29.10 16.66 -10.18
CA GLU A 62 -30.08 15.58 -10.08
C GLU A 62 -29.74 14.47 -11.09
N ILE A 63 -29.66 13.23 -10.60
CA ILE A 63 -29.26 12.05 -11.37
C ILE A 63 -30.38 11.01 -11.25
N SER A 64 -30.90 10.53 -12.38
CA SER A 64 -31.92 9.49 -12.40
C SER A 64 -31.34 8.15 -11.95
N LYS A 65 -32.03 7.44 -11.03
CA LYS A 65 -31.63 6.10 -10.58
C LYS A 65 -31.50 5.10 -11.74
N ASN A 66 -32.33 5.24 -12.78
CA ASN A 66 -32.27 4.39 -13.98
C ASN A 66 -31.01 4.63 -14.84
N SER A 67 -30.35 5.77 -14.65
CA SER A 67 -29.08 6.07 -15.31
C SER A 67 -27.86 5.61 -14.54
N VAL A 68 -28.00 5.20 -13.26
CA VAL A 68 -26.87 4.85 -12.39
C VAL A 68 -26.41 3.42 -12.65
N THR A 69 -25.14 3.26 -13.00
CA THR A 69 -24.47 1.95 -13.10
C THR A 69 -23.77 1.56 -11.81
N SER A 70 -23.27 2.55 -11.06
CA SER A 70 -22.50 2.32 -9.84
C SER A 70 -22.67 3.49 -8.88
N LEU A 71 -22.86 3.17 -7.60
CA LEU A 71 -22.91 4.11 -6.48
C LEU A 71 -21.97 3.61 -5.39
N LYS A 72 -20.86 4.32 -5.16
CA LYS A 72 -19.79 3.88 -4.25
C LYS A 72 -19.44 4.96 -3.25
N LYS A 73 -19.15 4.54 -2.00
CA LYS A 73 -18.50 5.42 -1.02
C LYS A 73 -17.09 5.73 -1.50
N LEU A 74 -16.72 7.00 -1.40
CA LEU A 74 -15.43 7.51 -1.81
C LEU A 74 -14.72 8.14 -0.61
N ASP A 75 -13.59 7.56 -0.23
CA ASP A 75 -12.66 8.20 0.69
C ASP A 75 -11.97 9.36 -0.03
N ALA A 76 -12.37 10.58 0.29
CA ALA A 76 -11.82 11.79 -0.29
C ALA A 76 -11.72 12.93 0.72
N ILE A 77 -10.82 13.86 0.43
CA ILE A 77 -10.63 15.09 1.19
C ILE A 77 -10.71 16.32 0.28
N TYR A 78 -11.03 17.47 0.87
CA TYR A 78 -10.92 18.75 0.21
C TYR A 78 -9.59 19.42 0.52
N ILE A 79 -8.88 19.81 -0.53
CA ILE A 79 -7.68 20.65 -0.45
C ILE A 79 -7.80 21.68 -1.57
N ASP A 80 -7.73 22.97 -1.22
CA ASP A 80 -7.75 24.10 -2.16
C ASP A 80 -8.89 24.08 -3.20
N GLY A 81 -10.11 23.78 -2.74
CA GLY A 81 -11.30 23.71 -3.59
C GLY A 81 -11.33 22.51 -4.55
N LYS A 82 -10.40 21.56 -4.42
CA LYS A 82 -10.34 20.34 -5.24
C LYS A 82 -10.57 19.10 -4.39
N ILE A 83 -11.30 18.14 -4.95
CA ILE A 83 -11.45 16.81 -4.37
C ILE A 83 -10.16 16.03 -4.61
N ARG A 84 -9.60 15.47 -3.54
CA ARG A 84 -8.51 14.51 -3.61
C ARG A 84 -8.97 13.16 -3.10
N ARG A 85 -8.88 12.15 -3.97
CA ARG A 85 -9.18 10.75 -3.64
C ARG A 85 -8.04 10.14 -2.86
N ALA A 86 -8.40 9.31 -1.88
CA ALA A 86 -7.48 8.45 -1.17
C ALA A 86 -6.77 7.50 -2.15
N ASP A 87 -5.54 7.11 -1.82
CA ASP A 87 -4.88 6.01 -2.51
C ASP A 87 -5.59 4.71 -2.13
N LYS A 88 -6.13 3.98 -3.12
CA LYS A 88 -6.70 2.64 -2.89
C LYS A 88 -5.61 1.64 -2.52
N ASN A 89 -4.37 1.85 -2.98
CA ASN A 89 -3.22 1.00 -2.71
C ASN A 89 -2.54 1.37 -1.38
N ASN A 90 -3.32 1.55 -0.31
CA ASN A 90 -2.79 1.94 1.01
C ASN A 90 -2.40 0.75 1.90
N SER A 91 -2.82 -0.48 1.55
CA SER A 91 -2.56 -1.69 2.35
C SER A 91 -1.11 -2.21 2.26
N LEU A 92 -0.37 -1.75 1.24
CA LEU A 92 1.02 -2.05 0.93
C LEU A 92 1.72 -0.75 0.48
N TYR A 93 2.99 -0.62 0.84
CA TYR A 93 3.89 0.37 0.25
C TYR A 93 4.44 -0.16 -1.07
N ILE A 94 5.72 -0.49 -1.14
CA ILE A 94 6.38 -1.14 -2.28
C ILE A 94 6.39 -2.67 -2.10
N PHE A 95 6.67 -3.16 -0.90
CA PHE A 95 6.65 -4.58 -0.57
C PHE A 95 6.12 -4.78 0.85
N THR A 96 6.44 -3.84 1.74
CA THR A 96 6.04 -3.88 3.15
C THR A 96 4.56 -3.56 3.33
N PRO A 97 3.84 -4.29 4.20
CA PRO A 97 2.46 -3.97 4.53
C PRO A 97 2.37 -2.69 5.37
N SER A 98 1.28 -1.95 5.17
CA SER A 98 0.79 -1.03 6.20
C SER A 98 -0.21 -1.74 7.10
N ALA A 99 -0.62 -1.08 8.17
CA ALA A 99 -1.70 -1.54 9.03
C ALA A 99 -3.10 -1.31 8.45
N PHE A 100 -3.23 -0.57 7.34
CA PHE A 100 -4.54 -0.41 6.70
C PHE A 100 -5.04 -1.75 6.14
N PRO A 101 -6.29 -2.13 6.45
CA PRO A 101 -6.86 -3.39 5.97
C PRO A 101 -7.20 -3.30 4.48
N ILE A 102 -7.16 -4.45 3.81
CA ILE A 102 -8.01 -4.65 2.64
C ILE A 102 -9.40 -4.95 3.20
N GLU A 103 -10.35 -4.04 3.01
CA GLU A 103 -11.68 -4.14 3.60
C GLU A 103 -12.47 -5.33 3.01
N HIS A 104 -13.53 -5.75 3.70
CA HIS A 104 -14.33 -6.89 3.27
C HIS A 104 -14.84 -6.74 1.83
N ASN A 105 -14.69 -7.80 1.03
CA ASN A 105 -15.04 -7.87 -0.40
C ASN A 105 -14.25 -6.94 -1.32
N LYS A 106 -13.26 -6.19 -0.82
CA LYS A 106 -12.31 -5.47 -1.67
C LYS A 106 -11.18 -6.39 -2.11
N SER A 107 -10.69 -6.16 -3.32
CA SER A 107 -9.57 -6.94 -3.86
C SER A 107 -8.81 -6.20 -4.95
N TYR A 108 -7.56 -6.61 -5.15
CA TYR A 108 -6.74 -6.10 -6.24
C TYR A 108 -5.76 -7.15 -6.75
N CYS A 109 -5.45 -7.05 -8.03
CA CYS A 109 -4.30 -7.71 -8.62
C CYS A 109 -3.12 -6.73 -8.60
N ARG A 110 -1.94 -7.27 -8.34
CA ARG A 110 -0.71 -6.51 -8.33
C ARG A 110 0.39 -7.28 -9.03
N ASN A 111 1.20 -6.59 -9.82
CA ASN A 111 2.44 -7.12 -10.33
C ASN A 111 3.60 -6.30 -9.77
N TRP A 112 4.42 -6.91 -8.91
CA TRP A 112 5.62 -6.28 -8.36
C TRP A 112 6.82 -6.52 -9.27
N CYS A 113 7.52 -5.44 -9.62
CA CYS A 113 8.64 -5.44 -10.56
C CYS A 113 8.36 -6.20 -11.87
N ILE A 114 7.10 -6.26 -12.32
CA ILE A 114 6.64 -6.99 -13.53
C ILE A 114 6.76 -8.53 -13.44
N PHE A 115 7.56 -9.06 -12.51
CA PHE A 115 7.85 -10.50 -12.37
C PHE A 115 7.03 -11.19 -11.28
N PHE A 116 6.29 -10.46 -10.45
CA PHE A 116 5.55 -11.06 -9.34
C PHE A 116 4.06 -10.67 -9.37
N PRO A 117 3.25 -11.34 -10.23
CA PRO A 117 1.81 -11.25 -10.16
C PRO A 117 1.27 -11.86 -8.85
N SER A 118 0.34 -11.14 -8.23
CA SER A 118 -0.33 -11.54 -7.00
C SER A 118 -1.77 -11.06 -6.98
N TYR A 119 -2.63 -11.83 -6.31
CA TYR A 119 -3.99 -11.49 -5.99
C TYR A 119 -4.13 -11.26 -4.49
N ASN A 120 -4.81 -10.19 -4.11
CA ASN A 120 -4.96 -9.74 -2.73
C ASN A 120 -6.44 -9.50 -2.44
N ARG A 121 -6.95 -10.02 -1.31
CA ARG A 121 -8.37 -9.90 -0.94
C ARG A 121 -8.59 -9.72 0.55
N GLY A 122 -9.52 -8.83 0.88
CA GLY A 122 -10.09 -8.71 2.23
C GLY A 122 -11.23 -9.70 2.44
N PHE A 123 -11.05 -10.65 3.35
CA PHE A 123 -12.09 -11.60 3.73
C PHE A 123 -12.98 -11.05 4.84
N THR A 124 -12.45 -10.18 5.69
CA THR A 124 -13.20 -9.38 6.66
C THR A 124 -12.67 -7.95 6.63
N ASN A 125 -13.17 -7.08 7.50
CA ASN A 125 -12.61 -5.71 7.64
C ASN A 125 -11.25 -5.67 8.34
N ASN A 126 -10.74 -6.82 8.79
CA ASN A 126 -9.51 -6.93 9.57
C ASN A 126 -8.56 -8.00 9.01
N PHE A 127 -9.07 -9.02 8.32
CA PHE A 127 -8.25 -10.09 7.77
C PHE A 127 -8.20 -10.03 6.24
N SER A 128 -6.99 -10.09 5.72
CA SER A 128 -6.70 -10.16 4.29
C SER A 128 -5.69 -11.24 3.97
N PHE A 129 -5.78 -11.74 2.74
CA PHE A 129 -4.90 -12.79 2.22
C PHE A 129 -4.35 -12.38 0.86
N GLN A 130 -3.12 -12.83 0.59
CA GLN A 130 -2.44 -12.68 -0.68
C GLN A 130 -1.94 -14.03 -1.15
N ILE A 131 -2.02 -14.25 -2.46
CA ILE A 131 -1.33 -15.34 -3.15
C ILE A 131 -0.69 -14.79 -4.42
N GLY A 132 0.52 -15.22 -4.73
CA GLY A 132 1.24 -14.82 -5.93
C GLY A 132 2.35 -15.79 -6.30
N GLY A 133 3.02 -15.53 -7.41
CA GLY A 133 4.16 -16.31 -7.86
C GLY A 133 5.17 -15.47 -8.62
N LEU A 134 6.45 -15.82 -8.51
CA LEU A 134 7.51 -15.18 -9.27
C LEU A 134 7.63 -15.89 -10.62
N ILE A 135 7.37 -15.15 -11.70
CA ILE A 135 7.34 -15.67 -13.06
C ILE A 135 8.41 -14.97 -13.87
N PHE A 136 9.30 -15.75 -14.47
CA PHE A 136 10.28 -15.28 -15.44
C PHE A 136 9.99 -15.89 -16.83
N PRO A 137 10.22 -15.16 -17.93
CA PRO A 137 10.10 -15.72 -19.26
C PRO A 137 10.94 -17.00 -19.42
N GLY A 138 10.31 -18.09 -19.86
CA GLY A 138 10.97 -19.39 -20.06
C GLY A 138 11.03 -20.30 -18.82
N MET A 139 10.53 -19.86 -17.66
CA MET A 139 10.45 -20.69 -16.46
C MET A 139 9.32 -21.74 -16.57
N ALA A 140 9.60 -22.98 -16.16
CA ALA A 140 8.57 -24.01 -16.05
C ALA A 140 7.70 -23.77 -14.80
N PHE A 141 6.39 -24.01 -14.91
CA PHE A 141 5.44 -23.76 -13.81
C PHE A 141 5.76 -24.52 -12.51
N GLN A 142 6.35 -25.71 -12.62
CA GLN A 142 6.74 -26.53 -11.47
C GLN A 142 7.89 -25.92 -10.65
N ASP A 143 8.70 -25.06 -11.26
CA ASP A 143 9.85 -24.40 -10.61
C ASP A 143 9.48 -23.01 -10.08
N MET A 144 8.25 -22.56 -10.33
CA MET A 144 7.77 -21.22 -9.99
C MET A 144 7.75 -21.03 -8.47
N PRO A 145 8.54 -20.09 -7.91
CA PRO A 145 8.39 -19.72 -6.52
C PRO A 145 7.02 -19.10 -6.28
N TYR A 146 6.33 -19.51 -5.23
CA TYR A 146 5.03 -18.96 -4.88
C TYR A 146 5.05 -18.35 -3.49
N VAL A 147 4.22 -17.32 -3.31
CA VAL A 147 4.12 -16.54 -2.09
C VAL A 147 2.68 -16.60 -1.62
N VAL A 148 2.51 -16.84 -0.33
CA VAL A 148 1.24 -16.67 0.38
C VAL A 148 1.47 -15.75 1.56
N SER A 149 0.53 -14.85 1.82
CA SER A 149 0.59 -14.05 3.04
C SER A 149 -0.79 -13.82 3.63
N GLY A 150 -0.83 -13.79 4.96
CA GLY A 150 -2.01 -13.44 5.73
C GLY A 150 -1.68 -12.22 6.60
N LYS A 151 -2.57 -11.23 6.60
CA LYS A 151 -2.43 -10.02 7.40
C LYS A 151 -3.69 -9.77 8.20
N PHE A 152 -3.51 -9.46 9.48
CA PHE A 152 -4.56 -9.04 10.40
C PHE A 152 -4.30 -7.60 10.86
N SER A 153 -5.20 -6.70 10.47
CA SER A 153 -5.23 -5.30 10.89
C SER A 153 -6.14 -5.15 12.11
N LEU A 154 -5.60 -4.62 13.21
CA LEU A 154 -6.38 -4.35 14.42
C LEU A 154 -7.31 -3.13 14.21
N PRO A 155 -8.38 -3.00 15.01
CA PRO A 155 -9.26 -1.83 14.98
C PRO A 155 -8.49 -0.52 15.10
N ASN A 156 -9.02 0.53 14.48
CA ASN A 156 -8.34 1.82 14.44
C ASN A 156 -8.23 2.46 15.84
N LEU A 157 -7.04 2.90 16.23
CA LEU A 157 -6.74 3.55 17.51
C LEU A 157 -6.47 5.04 17.27
N GLY A 158 -7.43 5.74 16.67
CA GLY A 158 -7.31 7.16 16.31
C GLY A 158 -6.40 7.37 15.09
N PRO A 159 -5.27 8.11 15.19
CA PRO A 159 -4.35 8.31 14.09
C PRO A 159 -3.37 7.13 13.88
N ALA A 160 -3.42 6.12 14.75
CA ALA A 160 -2.53 4.96 14.70
C ALA A 160 -3.34 3.67 14.51
N GLN A 161 -2.80 2.76 13.72
CA GLN A 161 -3.36 1.42 13.51
C GLN A 161 -2.25 0.39 13.66
N LEU A 162 -2.60 -0.78 14.20
CA LEU A 162 -1.66 -1.88 14.42
C LEU A 162 -1.99 -3.05 13.49
N THR A 163 -0.97 -3.84 13.16
CA THR A 163 -1.14 -5.02 12.32
C THR A 163 -0.17 -6.12 12.73
N THR A 164 -0.55 -7.35 12.43
CA THR A 164 0.34 -8.51 12.45
C THR A 164 0.04 -9.40 11.26
N GLY A 165 0.95 -10.29 10.91
CA GLY A 165 0.75 -11.21 9.82
C GLY A 165 1.96 -12.10 9.60
N MET A 166 1.83 -12.94 8.59
CA MET A 166 2.91 -13.78 8.13
C MET A 166 2.92 -13.83 6.61
N MET A 167 4.10 -13.95 6.05
CA MET A 167 4.34 -14.28 4.65
C MET A 167 5.16 -15.56 4.59
N TYR A 168 4.89 -16.40 3.61
CA TYR A 168 5.67 -17.59 3.27
C TYR A 168 5.92 -17.61 1.77
N VAL A 169 7.17 -17.87 1.39
CA VAL A 169 7.66 -18.06 0.04
C VAL A 169 8.19 -19.48 -0.06
N SER A 170 7.71 -20.23 -1.03
CA SER A 170 8.21 -21.57 -1.35
C SER A 170 8.98 -21.53 -2.65
N ILE A 171 10.12 -22.20 -2.70
CA ILE A 171 10.92 -22.42 -3.91
C ILE A 171 10.91 -23.94 -4.18
N PRO A 172 9.97 -24.45 -4.99
CA PRO A 172 9.78 -25.89 -5.15
C PRO A 172 11.01 -26.63 -5.67
N SER A 173 11.74 -26.02 -6.61
CA SER A 173 12.88 -26.62 -7.30
C SER A 173 14.05 -27.00 -6.37
N THR A 174 14.18 -26.31 -5.23
CA THR A 174 15.24 -26.55 -4.24
C THR A 174 14.71 -27.12 -2.92
N ASN A 175 13.40 -27.42 -2.85
CA ASN A 175 12.70 -27.77 -1.63
C ASN A 175 12.96 -26.80 -0.46
N PHE A 176 13.20 -25.54 -0.79
CA PHE A 176 13.46 -24.46 0.16
C PHE A 176 12.19 -23.65 0.38
N GLY A 177 12.05 -23.09 1.58
CA GLY A 177 11.05 -22.10 1.90
C GLY A 177 11.63 -21.02 2.80
N THR A 178 11.07 -19.83 2.73
CA THR A 178 11.38 -18.75 3.66
C THR A 178 10.12 -17.98 3.97
N GLY A 179 10.08 -17.30 5.09
CA GLY A 179 8.96 -16.46 5.43
C GLY A 179 9.33 -15.38 6.42
N PHE A 180 8.35 -14.53 6.68
CA PHE A 180 8.48 -13.39 7.56
C PHE A 180 7.25 -13.30 8.44
N LEU A 181 7.43 -13.51 9.74
CA LEU A 181 6.40 -13.25 10.75
C LEU A 181 6.57 -11.81 11.23
N PHE A 182 5.53 -11.00 11.12
CA PHE A 182 5.65 -9.57 11.36
C PHE A 182 4.54 -9.00 12.23
N GLY A 183 4.89 -7.92 12.91
CA GLY A 183 3.98 -7.00 13.57
C GLY A 183 4.40 -5.57 13.27
N GLY A 184 3.50 -4.62 13.47
CA GLY A 184 3.87 -3.23 13.30
C GLY A 184 2.71 -2.27 13.46
N GLY A 185 3.02 -1.00 13.26
CA GLY A 185 2.06 0.08 13.36
C GLY A 185 2.20 1.06 12.21
N THR A 186 1.07 1.65 11.83
CA THR A 186 0.98 2.75 10.87
C THR A 186 0.40 3.95 11.57
N ILE A 187 1.01 5.11 11.37
CA ILE A 187 0.46 6.41 11.77
C ILE A 187 0.04 7.20 10.53
N GLY A 188 -1.10 7.86 10.60
CA GLY A 188 -1.60 8.73 9.55
C GLY A 188 -2.93 8.31 8.94
N ASN A 189 -3.11 8.65 7.67
CA ASN A 189 -4.34 8.39 6.93
C ASN A 189 -4.06 7.84 5.52
N LYS A 190 -5.12 7.55 4.75
CA LYS A 190 -5.01 7.00 3.39
C LYS A 190 -4.34 7.93 2.36
N PHE A 191 -3.91 9.14 2.74
CA PHE A 191 -3.19 10.09 1.88
C PHE A 191 -1.72 10.21 2.27
N THR A 192 -1.43 10.38 3.55
CA THR A 192 -0.07 10.46 4.05
C THR A 192 0.01 9.61 5.31
N HIS A 193 0.94 8.66 5.31
CA HIS A 193 1.14 7.74 6.43
C HIS A 193 2.53 7.14 6.43
N ALA A 194 2.99 6.73 7.61
CA ALA A 194 4.25 6.05 7.81
C ALA A 194 4.04 4.81 8.69
N SER A 195 4.85 3.78 8.46
CA SER A 195 4.79 2.53 9.22
C SER A 195 6.15 2.12 9.73
N LEU A 196 6.13 1.49 10.89
CA LEU A 196 7.24 0.72 11.42
C LEU A 196 6.79 -0.73 11.54
N ILE A 197 7.42 -1.60 10.76
CA ILE A 197 7.22 -3.05 10.81
C ILE A 197 8.44 -3.67 11.48
N TYR A 198 8.21 -4.70 12.28
CA TYR A 198 9.22 -5.47 12.98
C TYR A 198 8.83 -6.94 12.86
N GLY A 199 9.78 -7.80 12.53
CA GLY A 199 9.48 -9.22 12.37
C GLY A 199 10.69 -10.11 12.33
N PHE A 200 10.44 -11.41 12.33
CA PHE A 200 11.46 -12.45 12.30
C PHE A 200 11.35 -13.25 11.01
N GLY A 201 12.50 -13.44 10.36
CA GLY A 201 12.62 -14.38 9.26
C GLY A 201 12.53 -15.82 9.78
N TYR A 202 12.01 -16.71 8.96
CA TYR A 202 12.09 -18.15 9.19
C TYR A 202 12.35 -18.87 7.87
N PHE A 203 12.91 -20.06 7.95
CA PHE A 203 13.40 -20.83 6.80
C PHE A 203 12.95 -22.27 6.93
N ARG A 204 12.71 -22.89 5.80
CA ARG A 204 12.46 -24.32 5.67
C ARG A 204 13.48 -24.89 4.70
N TYR A 205 14.25 -25.87 5.15
CA TYR A 205 15.08 -26.70 4.28
C TYR A 205 14.61 -28.14 4.41
N GLU A 206 14.08 -28.70 3.32
CA GLU A 206 13.38 -29.98 3.34
C GLU A 206 12.23 -30.02 4.38
N SER A 207 12.42 -30.75 5.48
CA SER A 207 11.42 -30.89 6.56
C SER A 207 11.75 -30.06 7.81
N ASP A 208 12.94 -29.47 7.87
CA ASP A 208 13.43 -28.75 9.04
C ASP A 208 13.07 -27.26 8.94
N TRP A 209 12.70 -26.68 10.09
CA TRP A 209 12.32 -25.29 10.21
C TRP A 209 13.27 -24.56 11.17
N GLU A 210 13.80 -23.44 10.71
CA GLU A 210 14.68 -22.57 11.48
C GLU A 210 14.11 -21.16 11.56
N PHE A 211 14.27 -20.52 12.71
CA PHE A 211 13.82 -19.14 12.94
C PHE A 211 15.04 -18.25 13.15
N SER A 212 15.04 -17.08 12.53
CA SER A 212 16.04 -16.05 12.79
C SER A 212 15.92 -15.60 14.24
N GLU A 213 17.03 -15.59 14.97
CA GLU A 213 17.09 -15.06 16.34
C GLU A 213 16.95 -13.54 16.37
N GLN A 214 17.26 -12.90 15.23
CA GLN A 214 17.32 -11.46 15.14
C GLN A 214 16.24 -10.90 14.22
N PRO A 215 15.67 -9.75 14.58
CA PRO A 215 14.57 -9.16 13.84
C PRO A 215 15.04 -8.31 12.67
N ILE A 216 14.19 -8.23 11.66
CA ILE A 216 14.25 -7.22 10.61
C ILE A 216 13.28 -6.10 10.99
N MET A 217 13.73 -4.85 10.88
CA MET A 217 12.87 -3.69 10.98
C MET A 217 12.67 -3.07 9.61
N VAL A 218 11.48 -2.56 9.34
CA VAL A 218 11.21 -1.81 8.12
C VAL A 218 10.51 -0.52 8.45
N PHE A 219 11.10 0.59 8.01
CA PHE A 219 10.43 1.89 8.02
C PHE A 219 9.91 2.19 6.63
N ALA A 220 8.62 2.45 6.51
CA ALA A 220 7.97 2.71 5.23
C ALA A 220 7.11 3.97 5.30
N SER A 221 7.03 4.72 4.20
CA SER A 221 6.25 5.94 4.13
C SER A 221 5.57 6.11 2.78
N ASN A 222 4.43 6.80 2.82
CA ASN A 222 3.67 7.26 1.67
C ASN A 222 3.33 8.73 1.94
N ILE A 223 3.90 9.63 1.14
CA ILE A 223 3.76 11.07 1.27
C ILE A 223 3.11 11.58 0.00
N ARG A 224 1.88 12.08 0.10
CA ARG A 224 1.15 12.41 -1.11
C ARG A 224 1.35 13.84 -1.58
N LEU A 225 2.01 13.94 -2.73
CA LEU A 225 2.51 15.17 -3.34
C LEU A 225 1.45 15.98 -4.10
N SER A 226 0.49 15.31 -4.75
CA SER A 226 -0.56 15.96 -5.55
C SER A 226 -1.83 15.11 -5.63
N ASN A 227 -2.79 15.49 -6.47
CA ASN A 227 -4.00 14.69 -6.71
C ASN A 227 -3.74 13.36 -7.42
N ARG A 228 -2.59 13.23 -8.09
CA ARG A 228 -2.25 12.03 -8.87
C ARG A 228 -0.94 11.39 -8.46
N PHE A 229 -0.14 12.03 -7.62
CA PHE A 229 1.18 11.53 -7.27
C PHE A 229 1.39 11.42 -5.77
N ALA A 230 2.13 10.38 -5.35
CA ALA A 230 2.68 10.22 -4.02
C ALA A 230 4.12 9.70 -4.10
N LEU A 231 4.94 10.05 -3.11
CA LEU A 231 6.26 9.47 -2.90
C LEU A 231 6.11 8.30 -1.92
N VAL A 232 6.56 7.13 -2.32
CA VAL A 232 6.51 5.91 -1.50
C VAL A 232 7.93 5.42 -1.28
N SER A 233 8.32 5.19 -0.03
CA SER A 233 9.68 4.80 0.33
C SER A 233 9.71 3.70 1.39
N GLU A 234 10.73 2.83 1.34
CA GLU A 234 10.97 1.77 2.32
C GLU A 234 12.46 1.68 2.65
N PHE A 235 12.75 1.52 3.94
CA PHE A 235 14.10 1.31 4.49
C PHE A 235 14.09 -0.01 5.25
N TRP A 236 14.79 -1.01 4.71
CA TRP A 236 14.89 -2.33 5.31
C TRP A 236 16.15 -2.38 6.17
N LEU A 237 15.96 -2.54 7.47
CA LEU A 237 17.02 -2.57 8.47
C LEU A 237 17.26 -4.04 8.82
N PRO A 238 18.26 -4.70 8.19
CA PRO A 238 18.56 -6.09 8.50
C PRO A 238 19.08 -6.24 9.95
N PRO A 239 19.14 -7.48 10.44
CA PRO A 239 19.80 -7.76 11.70
C PRO A 239 21.26 -7.27 11.70
N GLU A 240 21.74 -6.78 12.84
CA GLU A 240 23.14 -6.36 13.03
C GLU A 240 23.66 -5.37 11.96
N ILE A 241 23.17 -4.13 11.98
CA ILE A 241 23.70 -3.06 11.13
C ILE A 241 25.09 -2.63 11.62
N GLU A 242 26.12 -3.28 11.10
CA GLU A 242 27.51 -2.84 11.27
C GLU A 242 27.87 -1.73 10.28
N ASP A 243 27.40 -1.88 9.03
CA ASP A 243 27.58 -0.90 7.96
C ASP A 243 26.23 -0.36 7.48
N PHE A 244 26.09 0.97 7.54
CA PHE A 244 24.89 1.67 7.08
C PHE A 244 24.86 1.85 5.55
N SER A 245 25.98 1.64 4.86
CA SER A 245 26.09 1.79 3.42
C SER A 245 25.27 0.73 2.67
N VAL A 246 25.17 -0.49 3.22
CA VAL A 246 24.49 -1.63 2.60
C VAL A 246 23.00 -1.73 2.92
N ILE A 247 22.43 -0.74 3.63
CA ILE A 247 21.01 -0.75 3.99
C ILE A 247 20.17 -0.68 2.71
N PRO A 248 19.31 -1.68 2.45
CA PRO A 248 18.42 -1.63 1.30
C PRO A 248 17.38 -0.53 1.44
N PHE A 249 17.30 0.30 0.41
CA PHE A 249 16.37 1.42 0.29
C PHE A 249 15.61 1.32 -1.02
N MET A 250 14.29 1.47 -0.93
CA MET A 250 13.42 1.53 -2.10
C MET A 250 12.67 2.85 -2.09
N SER A 251 12.58 3.50 -3.25
CA SER A 251 11.75 4.69 -3.39
C SER A 251 11.11 4.73 -4.76
N SER A 252 9.86 5.18 -4.80
CA SER A 252 9.07 5.26 -6.02
C SER A 252 8.13 6.45 -6.03
N LEU A 253 7.90 6.99 -7.23
CA LEU A 253 6.81 7.90 -7.49
C LEU A 253 5.58 7.07 -7.88
N ARG A 254 4.55 7.08 -7.03
CA ARG A 254 3.28 6.42 -7.27
C ARG A 254 2.33 7.34 -8.02
N PHE A 255 1.92 6.92 -9.21
CA PHE A 255 0.75 7.47 -9.90
C PHE A 255 -0.53 6.82 -9.37
N ILE A 256 -1.54 7.65 -9.07
CA ILE A 256 -2.83 7.25 -8.48
C ILE A 256 -3.96 7.52 -9.48
N GLY A 257 -4.43 6.43 -10.09
CA GLY A 257 -5.61 6.37 -10.95
C GLY A 257 -6.92 6.27 -10.16
N ARG A 258 -8.03 6.01 -10.86
CA ARG A 258 -9.33 5.74 -10.22
C ARG A 258 -9.33 4.36 -9.57
N ASP A 259 -8.92 3.36 -10.35
CA ASP A 259 -8.95 1.94 -9.99
C ASP A 259 -7.57 1.28 -10.12
N PHE A 260 -6.53 2.05 -10.42
CA PHE A 260 -5.18 1.51 -10.58
C PHE A 260 -4.12 2.43 -9.99
N SER A 261 -2.95 1.87 -9.69
CA SER A 261 -1.76 2.63 -9.34
C SER A 261 -0.54 2.09 -10.07
N VAL A 262 0.41 2.98 -10.38
CA VAL A 262 1.70 2.61 -10.97
C VAL A 262 2.81 3.19 -10.11
N ASP A 263 3.72 2.36 -9.63
CA ASP A 263 4.93 2.81 -8.92
C ASP A 263 6.09 2.77 -9.89
N PHE A 264 6.76 3.90 -10.11
CA PHE A 264 8.01 3.96 -10.86
C PHE A 264 9.12 4.45 -9.95
N GLY A 265 10.17 3.66 -9.81
CA GLY A 265 11.20 3.92 -8.81
C GLY A 265 12.47 3.10 -8.98
N GLY A 266 13.21 3.01 -7.88
CA GLY A 266 14.45 2.27 -7.83
C GLY A 266 14.67 1.60 -6.48
N PHE A 267 15.41 0.50 -6.54
CA PHE A 267 16.06 -0.13 -5.40
C PHE A 267 17.54 0.28 -5.37
N PHE A 268 18.03 0.62 -4.19
CA PHE A 268 19.38 1.08 -3.94
C PHE A 268 19.90 0.52 -2.61
N GLU A 269 21.21 0.52 -2.46
CA GLU A 269 21.85 0.53 -1.14
C GLU A 269 22.11 1.99 -0.76
N ILE A 270 21.94 2.37 0.50
CA ILE A 270 22.08 3.77 0.93
C ILE A 270 23.44 4.38 0.52
N GLY A 271 24.51 3.59 0.60
CA GLY A 271 25.87 4.02 0.25
C GLY A 271 26.07 4.26 -1.23
N SER A 272 25.27 3.62 -2.09
CA SER A 272 25.42 3.71 -3.55
C SER A 272 24.52 4.78 -4.20
N VAL A 273 23.77 5.53 -3.38
CA VAL A 273 22.91 6.63 -3.84
C VAL A 273 23.76 7.75 -4.45
N GLY A 274 23.58 7.97 -5.76
CA GLY A 274 24.34 8.95 -6.53
C GLY A 274 25.63 8.42 -7.16
N GLU A 275 26.03 7.19 -6.81
CA GLU A 275 27.21 6.51 -7.36
C GLU A 275 26.83 5.41 -8.36
N SER A 276 25.65 4.81 -8.21
CA SER A 276 25.17 3.71 -9.04
C SER A 276 23.78 3.98 -9.64
N VAL A 277 23.49 3.28 -10.75
CA VAL A 277 22.15 3.26 -11.33
C VAL A 277 21.29 2.28 -10.51
N PRO A 278 20.12 2.70 -10.01
CA PRO A 278 19.23 1.80 -9.28
C PRO A 278 18.79 0.61 -10.12
N LEU A 279 18.50 -0.49 -9.44
CA LEU A 279 17.65 -1.52 -10.05
C LEU A 279 16.25 -0.94 -10.25
N PRO A 280 15.73 -0.93 -11.49
CA PRO A 280 14.44 -0.31 -11.78
C PRO A 280 13.32 -1.06 -11.06
N LEU A 281 12.39 -0.28 -10.51
CA LEU A 281 11.18 -0.78 -9.89
C LEU A 281 9.98 -0.25 -10.69
N LEU A 282 9.17 -1.18 -11.18
CA LEU A 282 7.88 -0.90 -11.78
C LEU A 282 6.81 -1.79 -11.16
N ASN A 283 5.89 -1.22 -10.40
CA ASN A 283 4.74 -1.95 -9.88
C ASN A 283 3.45 -1.48 -10.55
N LEU A 284 2.57 -2.44 -10.83
CA LEU A 284 1.24 -2.19 -11.37
C LEU A 284 0.22 -2.77 -10.40
N THR A 285 -0.80 -2.01 -10.03
CA THR A 285 -1.90 -2.49 -9.17
C THR A 285 -3.23 -2.09 -9.77
N TYR A 286 -4.19 -3.00 -9.78
CA TYR A 286 -5.56 -2.77 -10.28
C TYR A 286 -6.58 -3.31 -9.27
N HIS A 287 -7.52 -2.45 -8.87
CA HIS A 287 -8.57 -2.73 -7.89
C HIS A 287 -9.89 -3.10 -8.58
N PHE A 288 -10.61 -4.06 -8.01
CA PHE A 288 -11.88 -4.55 -8.54
C PHE A 288 -13.13 -4.03 -7.80
N ASP A 289 -12.93 -3.12 -6.86
CA ASP A 289 -13.97 -2.56 -5.97
C ASP A 289 -14.96 -1.66 -6.70
#